data_AF-A0A151JEQ5-F1
#
_entry.id   AF-A0A151JEQ5-F1
#
_cell.length_a   1.000
_cell.length_b   1.000
_cell.length_c   1.000
_cell.angle_alpha   90.00
_cell.angle_beta   90.00
_cell.angle_gamma   90.00
#
_symmetry.space_group_name_H-M   'P 1'
#
loop_
_entity.id
_entity.type
_entity.pdbx_description
1 polymer ?
#
loop_
_entity_poly.entity_id
_entity_poly.type
_entity_poly.pdbx_seq_one_letter_code
_entity_poly.pdbx_strand_id
1 'polypeptide(L)'
;MHGRTFLHEYCSEADPDATLLAQIMTAPMVVTSWINMQYYASTVDPRRYGSGNKTLHNVVGGRLGVFEGNGGDLRIGLSIQSLHDGSRWRHEPLRLTVVIDASEKAIESVIRQHAIVRQLVENQWLYLARFEQEGLAFFEQGRWQRRSLN
;
A
#
# COMPACT_ATOMS: atom_id res chain seq x y z
N MET A 1 -15.47 -2.22 11.72
CA MET A 1 -14.48 -2.14 10.63
C MET A 1 -14.49 -3.46 9.86
N HIS A 2 -14.98 -3.49 8.62
CA HIS A 2 -15.21 -4.74 7.85
C HIS A 2 -13.90 -5.33 7.25
N GLY A 3 -12.82 -5.42 8.03
CA GLY A 3 -11.51 -5.87 7.55
C GLY A 3 -10.81 -4.93 6.56
N ARG A 4 -11.29 -3.67 6.42
CA ARG A 4 -10.75 -2.66 5.50
C ARG A 4 -9.65 -1.77 6.11
N THR A 5 -9.35 -1.98 7.39
CA THR A 5 -8.42 -1.14 8.15
C THR A 5 -7.47 -2.05 8.91
N PHE A 6 -6.20 -1.66 8.90
CA PHE A 6 -5.16 -2.25 9.71
C PHE A 6 -4.60 -1.14 10.61
N LEU A 7 -4.53 -1.38 11.91
CA LEU A 7 -4.20 -0.38 12.91
C LEU A 7 -2.94 -0.78 13.66
N HIS A 8 -2.03 0.17 13.83
CA HIS A 8 -0.90 0.07 14.74
C HIS A 8 -1.08 1.08 15.86
N GLU A 9 -0.94 0.62 17.10
CA GLU A 9 -0.88 1.50 18.26
C GLU A 9 0.51 2.14 18.33
N TYR A 10 0.52 3.46 18.45
CA TYR A 10 1.74 4.28 18.50
C TYR A 10 1.48 5.49 19.39
N CYS A 11 2.36 5.71 20.38
CA CYS A 11 2.30 6.86 21.27
C CYS A 11 3.45 7.81 20.95
N SER A 12 3.14 8.94 20.29
CA SER A 12 4.16 9.90 19.85
C SER A 12 4.88 10.59 21.02
N GLU A 13 4.20 10.77 22.15
CA GLU A 13 4.78 11.37 23.37
C GLU A 13 5.89 10.51 23.97
N ALA A 14 5.84 9.19 23.77
CA ALA A 14 6.85 8.24 24.22
C ALA A 14 8.00 8.03 23.22
N ASP A 15 7.98 8.70 22.07
CA ASP A 15 8.93 8.54 20.95
C ASP A 15 9.50 9.89 20.50
N PRO A 16 10.21 10.63 21.38
CA PRO A 16 10.63 12.01 21.12
C PRO A 16 11.64 12.16 19.98
N ASP A 17 12.36 11.10 19.63
CA ASP A 17 13.31 11.06 18.50
C ASP A 17 12.70 10.47 17.21
N ALA A 18 11.42 10.07 17.25
CA ALA A 18 10.69 9.45 16.15
C ALA A 18 11.27 8.11 15.65
N THR A 19 12.04 7.40 16.48
CA THR A 19 12.63 6.11 16.11
C THR A 19 11.58 5.05 15.85
N LEU A 20 10.56 4.96 16.71
CA LEU A 20 9.48 3.98 16.53
C LEU A 20 8.60 4.36 15.35
N LEU A 21 8.31 5.65 15.14
CA LEU A 21 7.62 6.13 13.95
C LEU A 21 8.37 5.73 12.67
N ALA A 22 9.69 5.89 12.65
CA ALA A 22 10.52 5.49 11.52
C ALA A 22 10.41 3.98 11.26
N GLN A 23 10.43 3.14 12.29
CA GLN A 23 10.23 1.69 12.15
C GLN A 23 8.85 1.35 11.57
N ILE A 24 7.78 2.00 12.04
CA ILE A 24 6.42 1.80 11.54
C ILE A 24 6.32 2.23 10.06
N MET A 25 6.86 3.38 9.70
CA MET A 25 6.79 3.90 8.33
C MET A 25 7.68 3.12 7.35
N THR A 26 8.78 2.53 7.81
CA THR A 26 9.73 1.79 6.96
C THR A 26 9.44 0.31 6.85
N ALA A 27 8.71 -0.28 7.81
CA ALA A 27 8.34 -1.69 7.77
C ALA A 27 6.84 -1.89 7.47
N PRO A 28 5.90 -1.79 8.44
CA PRO A 28 4.51 -2.13 8.17
C PRO A 28 3.84 -1.25 7.11
N MET A 29 4.15 0.05 7.04
CA MET A 29 3.62 0.92 5.98
C MET A 29 4.11 0.48 4.58
N VAL A 30 5.38 0.10 4.45
CA VAL A 30 5.93 -0.39 3.19
C VAL A 30 5.29 -1.73 2.80
N VAL A 31 5.20 -2.68 3.72
CA VAL A 31 4.60 -4.00 3.47
C VAL A 31 3.12 -3.86 3.08
N THR A 32 2.35 -3.05 3.80
CA THR A 32 0.94 -2.79 3.47
C THR A 32 0.79 -2.13 2.11
N SER A 33 1.69 -1.21 1.73
CA SER A 33 1.70 -0.62 0.39
C SER A 33 1.92 -1.66 -0.71
N TRP A 34 2.83 -2.62 -0.51
CA TRP A 34 3.09 -3.69 -1.49
C TRP A 34 1.90 -4.62 -1.66
N ILE A 35 1.27 -5.01 -0.56
CA ILE A 35 0.06 -5.84 -0.60
C ILE A 35 -1.04 -5.07 -1.33
N ASN A 36 -1.31 -3.82 -0.94
CA ASN A 36 -2.32 -2.99 -1.60
C ASN A 36 -2.06 -2.84 -3.10
N MET A 37 -0.82 -2.57 -3.50
CA MET A 37 -0.47 -2.39 -4.91
C MET A 37 -0.61 -3.68 -5.73
N GLN A 38 -0.31 -4.85 -5.15
CA GLN A 38 -0.55 -6.13 -5.82
C GLN A 38 -2.03 -6.35 -6.12
N TYR A 39 -2.91 -6.11 -5.13
CA TYR A 39 -4.36 -6.18 -5.34
C TYR A 39 -4.84 -5.12 -6.33
N TYR A 40 -4.38 -3.88 -6.20
CA TYR A 40 -4.75 -2.79 -7.10
C TYR A 40 -4.39 -3.11 -8.55
N ALA A 41 -3.10 -3.37 -8.82
CA ALA A 41 -2.58 -3.60 -10.17
C ALA A 41 -3.21 -4.84 -10.81
N SER A 42 -3.33 -5.94 -10.05
CA SER A 42 -3.93 -7.19 -10.55
C SER A 42 -5.43 -7.04 -10.85
N THR A 43 -6.13 -6.10 -10.20
CA THR A 43 -7.55 -5.83 -10.47
C THR A 43 -7.74 -4.85 -11.63
N VAL A 44 -6.92 -3.81 -11.77
CA VAL A 44 -7.10 -2.79 -12.83
C VAL A 44 -6.59 -3.23 -14.20
N ASP A 45 -5.51 -4.02 -14.26
CA ASP A 45 -5.00 -4.63 -15.50
C ASP A 45 -4.56 -6.07 -15.25
N PRO A 46 -5.51 -7.02 -15.09
CA PRO A 46 -5.22 -8.41 -14.80
C PRO A 46 -4.41 -9.10 -15.91
N ARG A 47 -4.41 -8.57 -17.13
CA ARG A 47 -3.65 -9.14 -18.25
C ARG A 47 -2.17 -8.85 -18.14
N ARG A 48 -1.77 -7.66 -17.66
CA ARG A 48 -0.35 -7.31 -17.49
C ARG A 48 0.16 -7.59 -16.08
N TYR A 49 -0.65 -7.28 -15.08
CA TYR A 49 -0.25 -7.31 -13.67
C TYR A 49 -0.95 -8.39 -12.85
N GLY A 50 -1.72 -9.29 -13.49
CA GLY A 50 -2.26 -10.49 -12.85
C GLY A 50 -1.46 -11.75 -13.18
N SER A 51 -1.83 -12.86 -12.54
CA SER A 51 -1.32 -14.20 -12.88
C SER A 51 -2.34 -15.13 -13.53
N GLY A 52 -3.47 -14.59 -14.00
CA GLY A 52 -4.46 -15.36 -14.73
C GLY A 52 -5.18 -16.38 -13.85
N ASN A 53 -5.53 -17.54 -14.41
CA ASN A 53 -6.27 -18.59 -13.75
C ASN A 53 -5.34 -19.48 -12.91
N LYS A 54 -5.58 -19.51 -11.59
CA LYS A 54 -4.83 -20.32 -10.64
C LYS A 54 -4.78 -21.80 -10.98
N THR A 55 -5.83 -22.36 -11.58
CA THR A 55 -5.90 -23.79 -11.91
C THR A 55 -4.94 -24.19 -13.04
N LEU A 56 -4.43 -23.21 -13.78
CA LEU A 56 -3.49 -23.41 -14.89
C LEU A 56 -2.05 -23.01 -14.49
N HIS A 57 -1.80 -22.65 -13.24
CA HIS A 57 -0.49 -22.20 -12.78
C HIS A 57 0.55 -23.30 -12.84
N ASN A 58 1.59 -23.08 -13.64
CA ASN A 58 2.81 -23.88 -13.62
C ASN A 58 3.94 -23.07 -12.98
N VAL A 59 4.41 -23.51 -11.82
CA VAL A 59 5.49 -22.85 -11.06
C VAL A 59 6.82 -23.04 -11.78
N VAL A 60 7.53 -21.94 -12.05
CA VAL A 60 8.78 -21.97 -12.82
C VAL A 60 9.89 -21.17 -12.13
N GLY A 61 11.13 -21.44 -12.53
CA GLY A 61 12.31 -20.68 -12.08
C GLY A 61 12.57 -20.74 -10.57
N GLY A 62 12.22 -21.84 -9.89
CA GLY A 62 12.47 -21.98 -8.45
C GLY A 62 11.55 -21.12 -7.55
N ARG A 63 10.29 -20.91 -7.96
CA ARG A 63 9.24 -20.09 -7.29
C ARG A 63 9.31 -18.58 -7.58
N LEU A 64 9.99 -18.17 -8.64
CA LEU A 64 10.05 -16.77 -9.07
C LEU A 64 8.73 -16.25 -9.67
N GLY A 65 7.91 -17.15 -10.22
CA GLY A 65 6.58 -16.81 -10.74
C GLY A 65 5.90 -18.03 -11.35
N VAL A 66 4.83 -17.78 -12.12
CA VAL A 66 4.04 -18.83 -12.76
C VAL A 66 3.82 -18.55 -14.24
N PHE A 67 3.69 -19.62 -15.03
CA PHE A 67 3.02 -19.56 -16.33
C PHE A 67 1.54 -19.90 -16.17
N GLU A 68 0.70 -19.35 -17.04
CA GLU A 68 -0.71 -19.76 -17.17
C GLU A 68 -0.83 -20.76 -18.32
N GLY A 69 -0.94 -22.05 -18.00
CA GLY A 69 -0.97 -23.13 -18.97
C GLY A 69 0.43 -23.61 -19.35
N ASN A 70 0.57 -24.18 -20.55
CA ASN A 70 1.79 -24.89 -20.97
C ASN A 70 2.94 -23.99 -21.45
N GLY A 71 2.83 -22.66 -21.33
CA GLY A 71 3.86 -21.70 -21.74
C GLY A 71 3.41 -20.24 -21.62
N GLY A 72 4.14 -19.33 -22.26
CA GLY A 72 3.86 -17.89 -22.27
C GLY A 72 4.79 -17.08 -21.35
N ASP A 73 4.46 -15.80 -21.17
CA ASP A 73 5.27 -14.89 -20.33
C ASP A 73 5.13 -15.21 -18.84
N LEU A 74 6.21 -14.97 -18.09
CA LEU A 74 6.22 -15.09 -16.63
C LEU A 74 5.20 -14.12 -16.02
N ARG A 75 4.34 -14.64 -15.14
CA ARG A 75 3.34 -13.84 -14.43
C ARG A 75 3.72 -13.66 -12.96
N ILE A 76 3.56 -12.44 -12.46
CA ILE A 76 4.06 -12.00 -11.14
C ILE A 76 2.95 -11.47 -10.19
N GLY A 77 1.71 -11.42 -10.66
CA GLY A 77 0.57 -10.84 -9.93
C GLY A 77 -0.35 -11.85 -9.26
N LEU A 78 -1.53 -11.39 -8.87
CA LEU A 78 -2.56 -12.23 -8.26
C LEU A 78 -3.41 -12.96 -9.31
N SER A 79 -3.84 -14.17 -8.97
CA SER A 79 -4.76 -14.94 -9.80
C SER A 79 -6.18 -14.38 -9.71
N ILE A 80 -7.00 -14.60 -10.74
CA ILE A 80 -8.39 -14.11 -10.75
C ILE A 80 -9.21 -14.64 -9.56
N GLN A 81 -8.95 -15.86 -9.09
CA GLN A 81 -9.62 -16.44 -7.91
C GLN A 81 -9.28 -15.73 -6.60
N SER A 82 -8.16 -14.99 -6.54
CA SER A 82 -7.83 -14.15 -5.38
C SER A 82 -8.57 -12.81 -5.39
N LEU A 83 -9.17 -12.44 -6.53
CA LEU A 83 -9.74 -11.11 -6.75
C LEU A 83 -11.25 -11.16 -7.02
N HIS A 84 -11.77 -12.27 -7.53
CA HIS A 84 -13.12 -12.42 -8.06
C HIS A 84 -13.75 -13.75 -7.62
N ASP A 85 -15.03 -13.73 -7.24
CA ASP A 85 -15.75 -14.93 -6.78
C ASP A 85 -16.55 -15.67 -7.89
N GLY A 86 -16.43 -15.21 -9.13
CA GLY A 86 -17.19 -15.70 -10.29
C GLY A 86 -18.41 -14.84 -10.61
N SER A 87 -18.86 -13.99 -9.68
CA SER A 87 -19.96 -13.04 -9.89
C SER A 87 -19.54 -11.58 -9.77
N ARG A 88 -18.66 -11.28 -8.80
CA ARG A 88 -18.19 -9.92 -8.52
C ARG A 88 -16.74 -9.90 -8.05
N TRP A 89 -16.12 -8.73 -8.19
CA TRP A 89 -14.85 -8.43 -7.56
C TRP A 89 -15.00 -8.45 -6.04
N ARG A 90 -14.11 -9.16 -5.37
CA ARG A 90 -13.98 -9.20 -3.91
C ARG A 90 -13.05 -8.11 -3.40
N HIS A 91 -12.16 -7.63 -4.27
CA HIS A 91 -11.24 -6.53 -3.99
C HIS A 91 -11.54 -5.33 -4.88
N GLU A 92 -11.95 -4.24 -4.27
CA GLU A 92 -12.02 -2.94 -4.94
C GLU A 92 -10.60 -2.41 -5.19
N PRO A 93 -10.29 -1.88 -6.39
CA PRO A 93 -8.98 -1.31 -6.68
C PRO A 93 -8.86 0.05 -5.99
N LEU A 94 -8.46 0.03 -4.72
CA LEU A 94 -8.25 1.21 -3.89
C LEU A 94 -6.76 1.49 -3.72
N ARG A 95 -6.40 2.78 -3.68
CA ARG A 95 -5.09 3.21 -3.23
C ARG A 95 -5.06 3.26 -1.71
N LEU A 96 -3.99 2.76 -1.09
CA LEU A 96 -3.80 2.80 0.35
C LEU A 96 -3.78 4.26 0.86
N THR A 97 -4.55 4.53 1.91
CA THR A 97 -4.46 5.75 2.71
C THR A 97 -3.86 5.39 4.06
N VAL A 98 -2.75 6.04 4.41
CA VAL A 98 -2.07 5.93 5.70
C VAL A 98 -2.38 7.19 6.48
N VAL A 99 -2.93 7.04 7.69
CA VAL A 99 -3.20 8.15 8.60
C VAL A 99 -2.31 7.98 9.83
N ILE A 100 -1.51 8.99 10.15
CA ILE A 100 -0.54 8.96 11.25
C ILE A 100 -0.88 10.05 12.27
N ASP A 101 -0.97 9.67 13.55
CA ASP A 101 -1.10 10.61 14.65
C ASP A 101 0.29 10.96 15.23
N ALA A 102 0.95 11.92 14.56
CA ALA A 102 2.26 12.42 14.95
C ALA A 102 2.48 13.84 14.40
N SER A 103 3.44 14.56 14.97
CA SER A 103 3.76 15.92 14.50
C SER A 103 4.24 15.95 13.05
N GLU A 104 3.96 17.06 12.36
CA GLU A 104 4.49 17.39 11.02
C GLU A 104 5.98 17.07 10.91
N LYS A 105 6.74 17.61 11.86
CA LYS A 105 8.19 17.57 11.87
C LYS A 105 8.71 16.15 11.98
N ALA A 106 8.06 15.30 12.80
CA ALA A 106 8.45 13.91 12.98
C ALA A 106 8.23 13.11 11.68
N ILE A 107 7.03 13.20 11.10
CA ILE A 107 6.69 12.49 9.86
C ILE A 107 7.62 12.92 8.71
N GLU A 108 7.82 14.22 8.52
CA GLU A 108 8.72 14.72 7.48
C GLU A 108 10.17 14.34 7.70
N SER A 109 10.61 14.26 8.96
CA SER A 109 11.96 13.79 9.28
C SER A 109 12.17 12.37 8.74
N VAL A 110 11.21 11.47 8.98
CA VAL A 110 11.26 10.10 8.46
C VAL A 110 11.24 10.07 6.92
N ILE A 111 10.36 10.85 6.29
CA ILE A 111 10.31 10.98 4.82
C ILE A 111 11.67 11.42 4.25
N ARG A 112 12.31 12.43 4.85
CA ARG A 112 13.63 12.91 4.38
C ARG A 112 14.72 11.86 4.57
N GLN A 113 14.71 11.14 5.69
CA GLN A 113 15.77 10.18 6.02
C GLN A 113 15.66 8.86 5.23
N HIS A 114 14.46 8.40 4.89
CA HIS A 114 14.25 7.10 4.26
C HIS A 114 13.76 7.20 2.82
N ALA A 115 14.64 6.88 1.87
CA ALA A 115 14.35 6.99 0.43
C ALA A 115 13.12 6.18 -0.02
N ILE A 116 12.91 4.98 0.53
CA ILE A 116 11.75 4.14 0.18
C ILE A 116 10.42 4.77 0.60
N VAL A 117 10.37 5.36 1.80
CA VAL A 117 9.21 6.08 2.30
C VAL A 117 8.95 7.30 1.44
N ARG A 118 10.00 8.08 1.15
CA ARG A 118 9.91 9.25 0.28
C ARG A 118 9.33 8.91 -1.08
N GLN A 119 9.85 7.87 -1.73
CA GLN A 119 9.37 7.44 -3.04
C GLN A 119 7.91 7.00 -3.02
N LEU A 120 7.45 6.33 -1.97
CA LEU A 120 6.04 5.94 -1.83
C LEU A 120 5.13 7.18 -1.75
N VAL A 121 5.52 8.16 -0.96
CA VAL A 121 4.72 9.36 -0.70
C VAL A 121 4.77 10.34 -1.88
N GLU A 122 5.96 10.71 -2.35
CA GLU A 122 6.13 11.74 -3.39
C GLU A 122 5.60 11.31 -4.76
N ASN A 123 5.74 10.02 -5.11
CA ASN A 123 5.15 9.48 -6.33
C ASN A 123 3.67 9.11 -6.16
N GLN A 124 3.07 9.41 -5.00
CA GLN A 124 1.66 9.16 -4.69
C GLN A 124 1.24 7.70 -4.85
N TRP A 125 2.15 6.75 -4.57
CA TRP A 125 1.82 5.32 -4.52
C TRP A 125 0.86 4.99 -3.38
N LEU A 126 0.82 5.86 -2.35
CA LEU A 126 -0.18 5.89 -1.29
C LEU A 126 -0.56 7.34 -0.98
N TYR A 127 -1.68 7.53 -0.29
CA TYR A 127 -2.02 8.79 0.35
C TYR A 127 -1.49 8.79 1.78
N LEU A 128 -0.79 9.85 2.17
CA LEU A 128 -0.36 10.06 3.55
C LEU A 128 -1.17 11.21 4.13
N ALA A 129 -1.78 10.97 5.28
CA ALA A 129 -2.49 11.97 6.05
C ALA A 129 -2.03 11.96 7.50
N ARG A 130 -2.28 13.06 8.20
CA ARG A 130 -2.14 13.15 9.65
C ARG A 130 -3.36 13.77 10.28
N PHE A 131 -3.52 13.55 11.58
CA PHE A 131 -4.51 14.26 12.37
C PHE A 131 -4.12 15.73 12.60
N GLU A 132 -5.13 16.59 12.59
CA GLU A 132 -5.08 17.97 13.07
C GLU A 132 -6.28 18.24 13.99
N GLN A 133 -6.30 19.39 14.67
CA GLN A 133 -7.37 19.77 15.60
C GLN A 133 -8.79 19.58 15.04
N GLU A 134 -8.99 19.81 13.74
CA GLU A 134 -10.30 19.72 13.07
C GLU A 134 -10.22 18.91 11.77
N GLY A 135 -9.69 17.68 11.84
CA GLY A 135 -9.76 16.71 10.74
C GLY A 135 -8.40 16.17 10.31
N LEU A 136 -8.22 16.01 9.00
CA LEU A 136 -7.01 15.43 8.40
C LEU A 136 -6.32 16.41 7.45
N ALA A 137 -5.00 16.47 7.54
CA ALA A 137 -4.15 17.10 6.55
C ALA A 137 -3.45 16.02 5.72
N PHE A 138 -3.52 16.12 4.39
CA PHE A 138 -2.88 15.22 3.45
C PHE A 138 -1.55 15.80 2.97
N PHE A 139 -0.54 14.95 2.80
CA PHE A 139 0.77 15.36 2.29
C PHE A 139 0.80 15.26 0.76
N GLU A 140 0.93 16.40 0.09
CA GLU A 140 0.89 16.52 -1.36
C GLU A 140 1.93 17.51 -1.86
N GLN A 141 2.72 17.10 -2.86
CA GLN A 141 3.74 17.95 -3.48
C GLN A 141 4.68 18.61 -2.46
N GLY A 142 5.04 17.86 -1.41
CA GLY A 142 5.93 18.33 -0.35
C GLY A 142 5.28 19.25 0.70
N ARG A 143 3.95 19.34 0.75
CA ARG A 143 3.22 20.23 1.67
C ARG A 143 2.00 19.55 2.27
N TRP A 144 1.64 19.93 3.49
CA TRP A 144 0.38 19.50 4.12
C TRP A 144 -0.78 20.37 3.65
N GLN A 145 -1.86 19.74 3.23
CA GLN A 145 -3.08 20.38 2.74
C GLN A 145 -4.30 19.78 3.42
N ARG A 146 -5.19 20.62 3.96
CA ARG A 146 -6.50 20.16 4.43
C ARG A 146 -7.38 19.84 3.22
N ARG A 147 -8.03 18.69 3.26
CA ARG A 147 -9.08 18.34 2.30
C ARG A 147 -10.43 18.41 3.00
N SER A 148 -11.35 19.18 2.43
CA SER A 148 -12.78 19.02 2.70
C SER A 148 -13.21 17.69 2.09
N LEU A 149 -13.74 16.76 2.88
CA LEU A 149 -14.44 15.59 2.34
C LEU A 149 -15.78 16.10 1.78
N ASN A 150 -15.80 16.45 0.50
CA ASN A 150 -17.04 16.71 -0.24
C ASN A 150 -17.67 15.38 -0.69
#